data_AF-A0A951WJM2-F1
#
_entry.id   AF-A0A951WJM2-F1
#
_cell.length_a   1.000
_cell.length_b   1.000
_cell.length_c   1.000
_cell.angle_alpha   90.00
_cell.angle_beta   90.00
_cell.angle_gamma   90.00
#
_symmetry.space_group_name_H-M   'P 1'
#
loop_
_entity.id
_entity.type
_entity.pdbx_description
1 polymer ?
#
loop_
_entity_poly.entity_id
_entity_poly.type
_entity_poly.pdbx_seq_one_letter_code
_entity_poly.pdbx_strand_id
1 'polypeptide(L)'
;MVIRDRINALAAKYAAEMKAKIDLRMAEMKVDNTSHYLIYRVLGIADPEGELIDIYQNKGRFLYKYAGSFLEEATKLCFKEKYPDSASLRIPNTEGTRPKRFEIDCVVNSCAIEIKWRDATTDGDHITKEHTRLQAIKRAGFHPIRVMFYYPNRDQAIRIQKTLQTIYKGFDGEYHFGDAAWDFVRERTDINLLAILQQLAEEKTKNNAN
;
A
#
# COMPACT_ATOMS: atom_id res chain seq x y z
N MET A 1 -5.09 -9.77 -24.11
CA MET A 1 -6.14 -9.24 -23.21
C MET A 1 -5.74 -7.83 -22.83
N VAL A 2 -6.61 -6.84 -23.00
CA VAL A 2 -6.26 -5.43 -22.78
C VAL A 2 -5.91 -5.22 -21.29
N ILE A 3 -4.87 -4.44 -20.97
CA ILE A 3 -4.42 -4.21 -19.59
C ILE A 3 -5.56 -3.74 -18.66
N ARG A 4 -6.48 -2.92 -19.18
CA ARG A 4 -7.69 -2.49 -18.48
C ARG A 4 -8.53 -3.67 -17.98
N ASP A 5 -8.78 -4.68 -18.81
CA ASP A 5 -9.58 -5.85 -18.43
C ASP A 5 -8.90 -6.65 -17.32
N ARG A 6 -7.56 -6.74 -17.37
CA ARG A 6 -6.76 -7.41 -16.33
C ARG A 6 -6.86 -6.68 -15.00
N ILE A 7 -6.79 -5.34 -15.03
CA ILE A 7 -6.96 -4.51 -13.83
C ILE A 7 -8.40 -4.60 -13.30
N ASN A 8 -9.41 -4.66 -14.17
CA ASN A 8 -10.80 -4.84 -13.74
C ASN A 8 -11.02 -6.21 -13.06
N ALA A 9 -10.51 -7.29 -13.66
CA ALA A 9 -10.55 -8.62 -13.07
C ALA A 9 -9.81 -8.66 -11.71
N LEU A 10 -8.66 -7.98 -11.61
CA LEU A 10 -7.92 -7.82 -10.36
C LEU A 10 -8.76 -7.10 -9.30
N ALA A 11 -9.42 -6.00 -9.67
CA ALA A 11 -10.29 -5.24 -8.77
C ALA A 11 -11.48 -6.08 -8.28
N ALA A 12 -12.07 -6.92 -9.14
CA ALA A 12 -13.15 -7.84 -8.77
C ALA A 12 -12.66 -8.91 -7.77
N LYS A 13 -11.49 -9.51 -8.03
CA LYS A 13 -10.84 -10.47 -7.13
C LYS A 13 -10.63 -9.87 -5.73
N TYR A 14 -9.97 -8.71 -5.65
CA TYR A 14 -9.70 -8.08 -4.35
C TYR A 14 -10.97 -7.65 -3.61
N ALA A 15 -12.00 -7.19 -4.33
CA ALA A 15 -13.27 -6.86 -3.71
C ALA A 15 -13.96 -8.10 -3.09
N ALA A 16 -13.97 -9.23 -3.80
CA ALA A 16 -14.55 -10.48 -3.31
C ALA A 16 -13.78 -11.02 -2.09
N GLU A 17 -12.45 -11.03 -2.16
CA GLU A 17 -11.60 -11.48 -1.05
C GLU A 17 -11.73 -10.57 0.18
N MET A 18 -11.76 -9.24 -0.02
CA MET A 18 -11.97 -8.27 1.06
C MET A 18 -13.31 -8.52 1.75
N LYS A 19 -14.39 -8.66 0.97
CA LYS A 19 -15.73 -8.95 1.50
C LYS A 19 -15.73 -10.24 2.31
N ALA A 20 -15.16 -11.32 1.77
CA ALA A 20 -15.09 -12.60 2.48
C ALA A 20 -14.33 -12.49 3.82
N LYS A 21 -13.22 -11.74 3.87
CA LYS A 21 -12.46 -11.52 5.11
C LYS A 21 -13.21 -10.65 6.13
N ILE A 22 -13.91 -9.62 5.66
CA ILE A 22 -14.75 -8.78 6.51
C ILE A 22 -15.88 -9.63 7.11
N ASP A 23 -16.63 -10.35 6.27
CA ASP A 23 -17.77 -11.15 6.71
C ASP A 23 -17.35 -12.22 7.73
N LEU A 24 -16.24 -12.91 7.47
CA LEU A 24 -15.66 -13.87 8.41
C LEU A 24 -15.32 -13.22 9.75
N ARG A 25 -14.60 -12.09 9.74
CA ARG A 25 -14.22 -11.40 10.99
C ARG A 25 -15.45 -10.90 11.75
N MET A 26 -16.47 -10.40 11.06
CA MET A 26 -17.72 -9.97 11.70
C MET A 26 -18.47 -11.14 12.34
N ALA A 27 -18.37 -12.35 11.79
CA ALA A 27 -18.95 -13.55 12.40
C ALA A 27 -18.17 -13.99 13.65
N GLU A 28 -16.83 -13.98 13.58
CA GLU A 28 -15.95 -14.27 14.73
C GLU A 28 -16.20 -13.30 15.90
N MET A 29 -16.35 -12.01 15.61
CA MET A 29 -16.58 -10.99 16.64
C MET A 29 -17.85 -11.21 17.47
N LYS A 30 -18.86 -11.91 16.95
CA LYS A 30 -20.09 -12.21 17.69
C LYS A 30 -19.87 -13.19 18.84
N VAL A 31 -18.80 -13.97 18.79
CA VAL A 31 -18.46 -15.00 19.79
C VAL A 31 -17.14 -14.68 20.51
N ASP A 32 -16.51 -13.55 20.19
CA ASP A 32 -15.30 -13.09 20.88
C ASP A 32 -15.60 -12.75 22.34
N ASN A 33 -14.61 -12.92 23.21
CA ASN A 33 -14.70 -12.50 24.60
C ASN A 33 -14.65 -10.95 24.69
N THR A 34 -15.71 -10.34 25.20
CA THR A 34 -15.86 -8.89 25.36
C THR A 34 -15.49 -8.37 26.75
N SER A 35 -14.80 -9.16 27.59
CA SER A 35 -14.41 -8.74 28.95
C SER A 35 -13.61 -7.44 28.99
N HIS A 36 -12.87 -7.14 27.93
CA HIS A 36 -12.11 -5.90 27.76
C HIS A 36 -13.00 -4.64 27.65
N TYR A 37 -14.30 -4.75 27.38
CA TYR A 37 -15.25 -3.62 27.38
C TYR A 37 -15.36 -2.95 28.75
N LEU A 38 -14.94 -3.62 29.83
CA LEU A 38 -14.74 -2.96 31.11
C LEU A 38 -13.85 -1.70 30.98
N ILE A 39 -12.78 -1.78 30.20
CA ILE A 39 -11.87 -0.65 29.98
C ILE A 39 -12.56 0.45 29.17
N TYR A 40 -13.39 0.08 28.19
CA TYR A 40 -14.17 1.06 27.41
C TYR A 40 -15.11 1.85 28.34
N ARG A 41 -15.81 1.16 29.24
CA ARG A 41 -16.68 1.81 30.24
C ARG A 41 -15.92 2.67 31.24
N VAL A 42 -14.73 2.24 31.68
CA VAL A 42 -13.83 3.07 32.52
C VAL A 42 -13.47 4.37 31.80
N LEU A 43 -13.34 4.34 30.47
CA LEU A 43 -13.09 5.51 29.63
C LEU A 43 -14.38 6.28 29.24
N GLY A 44 -15.55 5.87 29.75
CA GLY A 44 -16.83 6.54 29.49
C GLY A 44 -17.55 6.10 28.22
N ILE A 45 -17.10 5.02 27.56
CA ILE A 45 -17.73 4.48 26.35
C ILE A 45 -18.65 3.31 26.72
N ALA A 46 -19.91 3.37 26.32
CA ALA A 46 -20.88 2.32 26.57
C ALA A 46 -20.63 1.09 25.67
N ASP A 47 -21.02 -0.10 26.14
CA ASP A 47 -20.77 -1.37 25.41
C ASP A 47 -21.26 -1.34 23.94
N PRO A 48 -22.47 -0.82 23.59
CA PRO A 48 -22.90 -0.77 22.20
C PRO A 48 -22.04 0.17 21.33
N GLU A 49 -21.54 1.27 21.89
CA GLU A 49 -20.64 2.19 21.19
C GLU A 49 -19.26 1.55 20.99
N GLY A 50 -18.74 0.87 22.03
CA GLY A 50 -17.48 0.12 21.95
C GLY A 50 -17.52 -0.97 20.87
N GLU A 51 -18.62 -1.73 20.80
CA GLU A 51 -18.81 -2.75 19.76
C GLU A 51 -18.79 -2.15 18.34
N LEU A 52 -19.49 -1.03 18.14
CA LEU A 52 -19.48 -0.34 16.85
C LEU A 52 -18.07 0.15 16.48
N ILE A 53 -17.34 0.72 17.43
CA ILE A 53 -15.95 1.16 17.22
C ILE A 53 -15.08 -0.02 16.76
N ASP A 54 -15.17 -1.16 17.43
CA ASP A 54 -14.39 -2.35 17.06
C ASP A 54 -14.78 -2.88 15.68
N ILE A 55 -16.08 -2.89 15.35
CA ILE A 55 -16.57 -3.28 14.02
C ILE A 55 -15.98 -2.38 12.93
N TYR A 56 -16.05 -1.06 13.09
CA TYR A 56 -15.54 -0.11 12.11
C TYR A 56 -14.02 -0.12 12.01
N GLN A 57 -13.31 -0.32 13.14
CA GLN A 57 -11.87 -0.47 13.15
C GLN A 57 -11.44 -1.69 12.31
N ASN A 58 -12.08 -2.83 12.51
CA ASN A 58 -11.79 -4.05 11.75
C ASN A 58 -12.09 -3.87 10.25
N LYS A 59 -13.26 -3.31 9.91
CA LYS A 59 -13.61 -3.00 8.51
C LYS A 59 -12.61 -2.04 7.86
N GLY A 60 -12.25 -0.97 8.56
CA GLY A 60 -11.27 0.01 8.11
C GLY A 60 -9.89 -0.61 7.87
N ARG A 61 -9.43 -1.48 8.78
CA ARG A 61 -8.16 -2.21 8.63
C ARG A 61 -8.14 -3.07 7.36
N PHE A 62 -9.21 -3.81 7.08
CA PHE A 62 -9.30 -4.60 5.85
C PHE A 62 -9.33 -3.71 4.62
N LEU A 63 -10.15 -2.66 4.61
CA LEU A 63 -10.21 -1.73 3.49
C LEU A 63 -8.82 -1.17 3.13
N TYR A 64 -8.08 -0.68 4.13
CA TYR A 64 -6.75 -0.10 3.92
C TYR A 64 -5.73 -1.14 3.41
N LYS A 65 -5.76 -2.36 3.96
CA LYS A 65 -4.91 -3.45 3.50
C LYS A 65 -5.19 -3.78 2.03
N TYR A 66 -6.45 -4.01 1.69
CA TYR A 66 -6.86 -4.45 0.36
C TYR A 66 -6.71 -3.36 -0.70
N ALA A 67 -6.95 -2.09 -0.35
CA ALA A 67 -6.65 -0.95 -1.23
C ALA A 67 -5.15 -0.87 -1.55
N GLY A 68 -4.29 -1.08 -0.54
CA GLY A 68 -2.84 -1.11 -0.71
C GLY A 68 -2.38 -2.23 -1.63
N SER A 69 -2.77 -3.48 -1.34
CA SER A 69 -2.40 -4.64 -2.15
C SER A 69 -2.91 -4.55 -3.59
N PHE A 70 -4.16 -4.09 -3.77
CA PHE A 70 -4.71 -3.90 -5.11
C PHE A 70 -3.91 -2.89 -5.94
N LEU A 71 -3.60 -1.71 -5.38
CA LEU A 71 -2.89 -0.69 -6.15
C LEU A 71 -1.43 -1.08 -6.42
N GLU A 72 -0.79 -1.77 -5.49
CA GLU A 72 0.54 -2.35 -5.70
C GLU A 72 0.52 -3.34 -6.88
N GLU A 73 -0.39 -4.32 -6.86
CA GLU A 73 -0.48 -5.32 -7.92
C GLU A 73 -0.92 -4.72 -9.27
N ALA A 74 -1.85 -3.76 -9.28
CA ALA A 74 -2.25 -3.07 -10.51
C ALA A 74 -1.06 -2.30 -11.13
N THR A 75 -0.23 -1.69 -10.30
CA THR A 75 1.00 -1.02 -10.74
C THR A 75 2.00 -2.04 -11.31
N LYS A 76 2.22 -3.16 -10.61
CA LYS A 76 3.08 -4.26 -11.07
C LYS A 76 2.58 -4.86 -12.39
N LEU A 77 1.28 -4.95 -12.61
CA LEU A 77 0.71 -5.37 -13.90
C LEU A 77 1.08 -4.40 -15.03
N CYS A 78 1.07 -3.09 -14.79
CA CYS A 78 1.50 -2.10 -15.78
C CYS A 78 2.97 -2.28 -16.15
N PHE A 79 3.84 -2.44 -15.15
CA PHE A 79 5.26 -2.73 -15.37
C PHE A 79 5.49 -4.06 -16.08
N LYS A 80 4.71 -5.10 -15.76
CA LYS A 80 4.83 -6.41 -16.40
C LYS A 80 4.45 -6.38 -17.88
N GLU A 81 3.50 -5.54 -18.25
CA GLU A 81 3.08 -5.36 -19.65
C GLU A 81 4.20 -4.74 -20.51
N LYS A 82 4.88 -3.71 -19.99
CA LYS A 82 5.99 -3.04 -20.70
C LYS A 82 7.33 -3.78 -20.57
N TYR A 83 7.57 -4.36 -19.40
CA TYR A 83 8.81 -5.04 -19.01
C TYR A 83 8.47 -6.46 -18.54
N PRO A 84 8.41 -7.45 -19.45
CA PRO A 84 8.05 -8.82 -19.13
C PRO A 84 8.94 -9.48 -18.06
N ASP A 85 10.18 -9.00 -17.88
CA ASP A 85 11.10 -9.51 -16.86
C ASP A 85 10.95 -8.83 -15.49
N SER A 86 10.08 -7.83 -15.38
CA SER A 86 9.82 -7.19 -14.09
C SER A 86 9.23 -8.19 -13.08
N ALA A 87 9.72 -8.11 -11.85
CA ALA A 87 9.37 -9.04 -10.79
C ALA A 87 9.64 -8.44 -9.41
N SER A 88 8.98 -8.98 -8.38
CA SER A 88 9.39 -8.73 -6.99
C SER A 88 10.67 -9.50 -6.69
N LEU A 89 11.55 -8.91 -5.89
CA LEU A 89 12.83 -9.52 -5.53
C LEU A 89 13.04 -9.46 -4.02
N ARG A 90 13.58 -10.54 -3.44
CA ARG A 90 14.00 -10.56 -2.03
C ARG A 90 15.51 -10.51 -1.91
N ILE A 91 16.02 -9.42 -1.38
CA ILE A 91 17.46 -9.23 -1.15
C ILE A 91 17.82 -9.55 0.31
N PRO A 92 19.05 -10.04 0.58
CA PRO A 92 19.53 -10.21 1.95
C PRO A 92 19.55 -8.87 2.72
N ASN A 93 19.22 -8.91 4.01
CA ASN A 93 19.52 -7.79 4.89
C ASN A 93 21.01 -7.83 5.26
N THR A 94 21.79 -6.88 4.74
CA THR A 94 23.24 -6.77 4.99
C THR A 94 23.58 -5.80 6.12
N GLU A 95 22.58 -5.16 6.73
CA GLU A 95 22.77 -4.13 7.76
C GLU A 95 22.35 -4.61 9.17
N GLY A 96 21.64 -5.75 9.27
CA GLY A 96 21.16 -6.24 10.56
C GLY A 96 20.67 -7.69 10.52
N THR A 97 20.22 -8.18 11.68
CA THR A 97 19.81 -9.58 11.84
C THR A 97 18.33 -9.83 11.55
N ARG A 98 17.49 -8.78 11.63
CA ARG A 98 16.04 -8.85 11.35
C ARG A 98 15.56 -7.56 10.64
N PRO A 99 14.67 -7.68 9.63
CA PRO A 99 14.27 -8.93 8.96
C PRO A 99 15.47 -9.58 8.24
N LYS A 100 15.42 -10.89 7.94
CA LYS A 100 16.53 -11.59 7.25
C LYS A 100 16.69 -11.14 5.79
N ARG A 101 15.60 -10.69 5.18
CA ARG A 101 15.53 -10.22 3.79
C ARG A 101 14.61 -9.00 3.71
N PHE A 102 14.92 -8.13 2.77
CA PHE A 102 13.99 -7.08 2.33
C PHE A 102 13.34 -7.51 1.03
N GLU A 103 12.05 -7.22 0.89
CA GLU A 103 11.32 -7.36 -0.36
C GLU A 103 11.38 -6.02 -1.11
N ILE A 104 11.59 -6.12 -2.42
CA ILE A 104 11.46 -5.03 -3.38
C ILE A 104 10.21 -5.35 -4.20
N ASP A 105 9.23 -4.44 -4.19
CA ASP A 105 7.91 -4.68 -4.78
C ASP A 105 8.01 -4.95 -6.29
N CYS A 106 8.83 -4.17 -7.00
CA CYS A 106 9.06 -4.34 -8.43
C CYS A 106 10.50 -3.96 -8.83
N VAL A 107 11.20 -4.86 -9.50
CA VAL A 107 12.50 -4.60 -10.11
C VAL A 107 12.31 -4.47 -11.61
N VAL A 108 12.86 -3.40 -12.20
CA VAL A 108 12.92 -3.17 -13.65
C VAL A 108 14.35 -2.78 -13.99
N ASN A 109 15.07 -3.67 -14.70
CA ASN A 109 16.52 -3.53 -14.91
C ASN A 109 17.24 -3.34 -13.55
N SER A 110 18.00 -2.25 -13.38
CA SER A 110 18.65 -1.88 -12.12
C SER A 110 17.79 -1.02 -11.19
N CYS A 111 16.54 -0.71 -11.54
CA CYS A 111 15.64 0.07 -10.68
C CYS A 111 14.91 -0.83 -9.68
N ALA A 112 15.07 -0.55 -8.39
CA ALA A 112 14.31 -1.16 -7.30
C ALA A 112 13.17 -0.22 -6.89
N ILE A 113 11.95 -0.55 -7.32
CA ILE A 113 10.76 0.29 -7.15
C ILE A 113 9.98 -0.21 -5.93
N GLU A 114 9.84 0.66 -4.94
CA GLU A 114 8.89 0.53 -3.85
C GLU A 114 7.58 1.21 -4.23
N ILE A 115 6.46 0.49 -4.07
CA ILE A 115 5.14 0.98 -4.43
C ILE A 115 4.31 1.20 -3.16
N LYS A 116 3.78 2.40 -2.99
CA LYS A 116 2.92 2.76 -1.87
C LYS A 116 1.62 3.38 -2.38
N TRP A 117 0.49 2.80 -2.00
CA TRP A 117 -0.79 3.46 -2.25
C TRP A 117 -0.91 4.76 -1.46
N ARG A 118 -0.62 4.70 -0.17
CA ARG A 118 -0.63 5.83 0.77
C ARG A 118 0.28 5.49 1.94
N ASP A 119 1.00 6.47 2.48
CA ASP A 119 1.72 6.32 3.74
C ASP A 119 1.10 7.23 4.81
N ALA A 120 0.55 6.63 5.87
CA ALA A 120 -0.12 7.32 6.97
C ALA A 120 0.71 7.29 8.27
N THR A 121 1.94 6.78 8.19
CA THR A 121 2.85 6.58 9.32
C THR A 121 3.09 7.87 10.09
N THR A 122 3.08 7.78 11.41
CA THR A 122 3.35 8.91 12.32
C THR A 122 4.51 8.68 13.28
N ASP A 123 5.11 7.50 13.30
CA ASP A 123 6.22 7.13 14.17
C ASP A 123 7.57 7.10 13.44
N GLY A 124 8.64 7.43 14.18
CA GLY A 124 10.00 7.57 13.64
C GLY A 124 10.71 6.26 13.30
N ASP A 125 10.23 5.12 13.82
CA ASP A 125 10.82 3.79 13.58
C ASP A 125 10.83 3.42 12.07
N HIS A 126 9.85 3.92 11.33
CA HIS A 126 9.76 3.72 9.89
C HIS A 126 10.91 4.38 9.12
N ILE A 127 11.45 5.50 9.59
CA ILE A 127 12.56 6.20 8.94
C ILE A 127 13.82 5.34 9.02
N THR A 128 14.12 4.81 10.20
CA THR A 128 15.29 3.93 10.41
C THR A 128 15.17 2.66 9.58
N LYS A 129 14.00 2.01 9.57
CA LYS A 129 13.76 0.81 8.75
C LYS A 129 13.96 1.09 7.26
N GLU A 130 13.47 2.22 6.77
CA GLU A 130 13.61 2.59 5.37
C GLU A 130 15.06 2.87 5.01
N HIS A 131 15.79 3.59 5.86
CA HIS A 131 17.21 3.86 5.66
C HIS A 131 18.03 2.56 5.55
N THR A 132 17.84 1.63 6.49
CA THR A 132 18.49 0.31 6.49
C THR A 132 18.18 -0.47 5.22
N ARG A 133 16.93 -0.40 4.75
CA ARG A 133 16.51 -1.04 3.51
C ARG A 133 17.21 -0.45 2.29
N LEU A 134 17.29 0.87 2.20
CA LEU A 134 17.94 1.56 1.07
C LEU A 134 19.43 1.26 0.98
N GLN A 135 20.11 1.15 2.12
CA GLN A 135 21.50 0.70 2.17
C GLN A 135 21.65 -0.71 1.57
N ALA A 136 20.79 -1.65 1.98
CA ALA A 136 20.81 -3.01 1.44
C ALA A 136 20.52 -3.03 -0.08
N ILE A 137 19.57 -2.22 -0.55
CA ILE A 137 19.24 -2.08 -1.99
C ILE A 137 20.44 -1.55 -2.78
N LYS A 138 21.08 -0.47 -2.33
CA LYS A 138 22.24 0.11 -3.01
C LYS A 138 23.44 -0.82 -2.99
N ARG A 139 23.69 -1.53 -1.88
CA ARG A 139 24.73 -2.57 -1.81
C ARG A 139 24.48 -3.74 -2.76
N ALA A 140 23.21 -4.08 -3.02
CA ALA A 140 22.83 -5.06 -4.02
C ALA A 140 22.93 -4.55 -5.47
N GLY A 141 23.38 -3.30 -5.68
CA GLY A 141 23.60 -2.72 -7.00
C GLY A 141 22.36 -2.10 -7.65
N PHE A 142 21.28 -1.92 -6.90
CA PHE A 142 20.05 -1.34 -7.41
C PHE A 142 19.94 0.16 -7.13
N HIS A 143 19.27 0.86 -8.02
CA HIS A 143 18.85 2.25 -7.90
C HIS A 143 17.48 2.32 -7.21
N PRO A 144 17.38 2.87 -5.98
CA PRO A 144 16.14 2.87 -5.23
C PRO A 144 15.18 3.96 -5.73
N ILE A 145 13.93 3.56 -5.96
CA ILE A 145 12.85 4.45 -6.38
C ILE A 145 11.65 4.20 -5.46
N ARG A 146 11.03 5.27 -4.97
CA ARG A 146 9.76 5.18 -4.25
C ARG A 146 8.65 5.88 -5.02
N VAL A 147 7.52 5.21 -5.16
CA VAL A 147 6.34 5.68 -5.87
C VAL A 147 5.16 5.65 -4.90
N MET A 148 4.69 6.82 -4.48
CA MET A 148 3.61 6.96 -3.50
C MET A 148 2.40 7.72 -4.07
N PHE A 149 1.31 7.02 -4.38
CA PHE A 149 0.19 7.60 -5.11
C PHE A 149 -0.61 8.67 -4.35
N TYR A 150 -0.86 8.47 -3.06
CA TYR A 150 -1.63 9.40 -2.24
C TYR A 150 -0.78 9.94 -1.08
N TYR A 151 -0.61 11.26 -1.04
CA TYR A 151 0.15 11.94 0.01
C TYR A 151 -0.65 12.00 1.33
N PRO A 152 -0.01 11.90 2.50
CA PRO A 152 -0.72 12.08 3.77
C PRO A 152 -1.18 13.52 4.00
N ASN A 153 -2.24 13.66 4.79
CA ASN A 153 -2.81 14.97 5.18
C ASN A 153 -2.31 15.46 6.54
N ARG A 154 -1.92 14.55 7.46
CA ARG A 154 -1.53 14.92 8.82
C ARG A 154 -0.11 15.49 8.82
N ASP A 155 0.11 16.65 9.45
CA ASP A 155 1.42 17.31 9.49
C ASP A 155 2.58 16.42 9.93
N GLN A 156 2.34 15.56 10.93
CA GLN A 156 3.35 14.62 11.40
C GLN A 156 3.75 13.60 10.33
N ALA A 157 2.78 13.05 9.60
CA ALA A 157 3.04 12.13 8.50
C ALA A 157 3.73 12.86 7.34
N ILE A 158 3.32 14.10 7.04
CA ILE A 158 3.97 14.95 6.03
C ILE A 158 5.46 15.16 6.38
N ARG A 159 5.79 15.49 7.64
CA ARG A 159 7.17 15.64 8.09
C ARG A 159 7.98 14.36 7.88
N ILE A 160 7.42 13.20 8.19
CA ILE A 160 8.08 11.90 7.97
C ILE A 160 8.32 11.67 6.47
N GLN A 161 7.34 11.91 5.61
CA GLN A 161 7.51 11.72 4.16
C GLN A 161 8.56 12.68 3.57
N LYS A 162 8.67 13.92 4.08
CA LYS A 162 9.76 14.84 3.72
C LYS A 162 11.13 14.30 4.12
N THR A 163 11.25 13.73 5.32
CA THR A 163 12.49 13.08 5.75
C THR A 163 12.83 11.88 4.86
N LEU A 164 11.87 11.02 4.54
CA LEU A 164 12.06 9.90 3.62
C LEU A 164 12.52 10.38 2.24
N GLN A 165 11.92 11.45 1.71
CA GLN A 165 12.34 12.04 0.44
C GLN A 165 13.81 12.47 0.47
N THR A 166 14.26 13.13 1.54
CA THR A 166 15.67 13.50 1.70
C THR A 166 16.58 12.27 1.80
N ILE A 167 16.15 11.21 2.48
CA ILE A 167 16.92 9.96 2.57
C ILE A 167 17.08 9.32 1.20
N TYR A 168 15.99 9.18 0.43
CA TYR A 168 16.07 8.62 -0.93
C TYR A 168 17.05 9.43 -1.79
N LYS A 169 16.98 10.77 -1.75
CA LYS A 169 17.94 11.64 -2.45
C LYS A 169 19.38 11.44 -1.97
N GLY A 170 19.60 11.23 -0.68
CA GLY A 170 20.92 10.94 -0.11
C GLY A 170 21.52 9.61 -0.56
N PHE A 171 20.71 8.68 -1.06
CA PHE A 171 21.13 7.44 -1.72
C PHE A 171 21.16 7.56 -3.25
N ASP A 172 21.22 8.77 -3.79
CA ASP A 172 21.05 9.08 -5.23
C ASP A 172 19.78 8.46 -5.83
N GLY A 173 18.76 8.20 -5.01
CA GLY A 173 17.51 7.57 -5.42
C GLY A 173 16.42 8.57 -5.79
N GLU A 174 15.27 8.04 -6.16
CA GLU A 174 14.11 8.81 -6.58
C GLU A 174 12.93 8.66 -5.62
N TYR A 175 12.14 9.74 -5.51
CA TYR A 175 10.97 9.77 -4.66
C TYR A 175 9.85 10.53 -5.35
N HIS A 176 8.88 9.80 -5.87
CA HIS A 176 7.72 10.28 -6.61
C HIS A 176 6.48 10.16 -5.74
N PHE A 177 5.66 11.21 -5.67
CA PHE A 177 4.40 11.17 -4.94
C PHE A 177 3.29 11.98 -5.61
N GLY A 178 2.03 11.65 -5.31
CA GLY A 178 0.88 12.34 -5.90
C GLY A 178 0.87 12.20 -7.42
N ASP A 179 0.66 13.30 -8.13
CA ASP A 179 0.64 13.33 -9.61
C ASP A 179 1.94 12.80 -10.22
N ALA A 180 3.10 13.12 -9.63
CA ALA A 180 4.39 12.60 -10.10
C ALA A 180 4.51 11.07 -10.00
N ALA A 181 3.82 10.44 -9.03
CA ALA A 181 3.77 8.98 -8.94
C ALA A 181 2.92 8.37 -10.07
N TRP A 182 1.81 9.00 -10.43
CA TRP A 182 0.98 8.58 -11.56
C TRP A 182 1.70 8.77 -12.89
N ASP A 183 2.34 9.93 -13.07
CA ASP A 183 3.14 10.25 -14.25
C ASP A 183 4.33 9.28 -14.40
N PHE A 184 5.02 8.95 -13.31
CA PHE A 184 6.10 7.96 -13.32
C PHE A 184 5.64 6.62 -13.90
N VAL A 185 4.48 6.10 -13.48
CA VAL A 185 3.94 4.85 -14.04
C VAL A 185 3.61 5.02 -15.52
N ARG A 186 2.94 6.11 -15.89
CA ARG A 186 2.55 6.39 -17.28
C ARG A 186 3.77 6.47 -18.19
N GLU A 187 4.77 7.26 -17.83
CA GLU A 187 5.97 7.49 -18.64
C GLU A 187 6.84 6.24 -18.76
N ARG A 188 6.88 5.40 -17.72
CA ARG A 188 7.68 4.17 -17.74
C ARG A 188 6.99 3.02 -18.45
N THR A 189 5.66 2.99 -18.50
CA THR A 189 4.90 1.83 -19.00
C THR A 189 4.04 2.11 -20.22
N ASP A 190 3.89 3.38 -20.62
CA ASP A 190 2.91 3.87 -21.60
C ASP A 190 1.44 3.63 -21.19
N ILE A 191 1.18 3.33 -19.92
CA ILE A 191 -0.15 2.98 -19.41
C ILE A 191 -0.63 4.02 -18.42
N ASN A 192 -1.76 4.68 -18.74
CA ASN A 192 -2.41 5.62 -17.84
C ASN A 192 -3.26 4.88 -16.78
N LEU A 193 -2.60 4.38 -15.74
CA LEU A 193 -3.25 3.66 -14.65
C LEU A 193 -4.34 4.49 -13.94
N LEU A 194 -4.10 5.79 -13.73
CA LEU A 194 -5.08 6.67 -13.07
C LEU A 194 -6.38 6.75 -13.87
N ALA A 195 -6.30 6.96 -15.18
CA ALA A 195 -7.49 7.02 -16.05
C ALA A 195 -8.25 5.69 -16.07
N ILE A 196 -7.53 4.55 -16.09
CA ILE A 196 -8.15 3.23 -15.99
C ILE A 196 -8.94 3.10 -14.68
N LEU A 197 -8.33 3.48 -13.55
CA LEU A 197 -8.98 3.39 -12.24
C LEU A 197 -10.20 4.31 -12.13
N GLN A 198 -10.13 5.53 -12.67
CA GLN A 198 -11.25 6.48 -12.70
C GLN A 198 -12.43 5.93 -13.50
N GLN A 199 -12.19 5.40 -14.71
CA GLN A 199 -13.23 4.77 -15.53
C GLN A 199 -13.89 3.59 -14.81
N LEU A 200 -13.10 2.70 -14.20
CA LEU A 200 -13.63 1.56 -13.44
C LEU A 200 -14.44 1.99 -12.21
N ALA A 201 -14.04 3.07 -11.55
CA ALA A 201 -14.76 3.63 -10.41
C ALA A 201 -16.13 4.20 -10.83
N GLU A 202 -16.19 4.92 -11.94
CA GLU A 202 -17.45 5.45 -12.50
C GLU A 202 -18.41 4.32 -12.90
N GLU A 203 -17.91 3.28 -13.57
CA GLU A 203 -18.69 2.11 -13.97
C GLU A 203 -19.30 1.39 -12.76
N LYS A 204 -18.50 1.16 -11.71
CA LYS A 204 -18.98 0.54 -10.47
C LYS A 204 -20.00 1.41 -9.72
N THR A 205 -19.83 2.73 -9.74
CA THR A 205 -20.77 3.66 -9.09
C THR A 205 -22.12 3.64 -9.80
N LYS A 206 -22.14 3.65 -11.13
CA LYS A 206 -23.38 3.54 -11.92
C LYS A 206 -24.09 2.21 -11.69
N ASN A 207 -23.36 1.10 -11.63
CA ASN A 207 -23.94 -0.22 -11.41
C ASN A 207 -24.52 -0.41 -10.00
N ASN A 208 -24.02 0.30 -8.98
CA ASN A 208 -24.55 0.24 -7.62
C ASN A 208 -25.72 1.21 -7.37
N ALA A 209 -25.96 2.14 -8.30
CA ALA A 209 -27.07 3.11 -8.23
C ALA A 209 -28.35 2.61 -8.93
N ASN A 210 -28.24 1.56 -9.75
CA ASN A 210 -29.33 0.85 -10.41
C ASN A 210 -29.65 -0.45 -9.69
#